data_AF-A0A1I1A5C5-F1
#
_entry.id   AF-A0A1I1A5C5-F1
#
_cell.length_a   1.000
_cell.length_b   1.000
_cell.length_c   1.000
_cell.angle_alpha   90.00
_cell.angle_beta   90.00
_cell.angle_gamma   90.00
#
_symmetry.space_group_name_H-M   'P 1'
#
loop_
_entity.id
_entity.type
_entity.pdbx_description
1 polymer ?
#
loop_
_entity_poly.entity_id
_entity_poly.type
_entity_poly.pdbx_seq_one_letter_code
_entity_poly.pdbx_strand_id
1 'polypeptide(L)'
;MNSALIIIRRILQNFYKHIQVMYQEEVHGNGTIKKKDLDAIQLGNEYDVQRILYSLIRLIFPTARVEVSDDASYKAIRYDIKID
;
A
#
# COMPACT_ATOMS: atom_id res chain seq x y z
N MET A 1 -23.46 6.71 -0.33
CA MET A 1 -22.02 6.83 -0.66
C MET A 1 -21.40 5.45 -0.46
N ASN A 2 -20.73 4.89 -1.47
CA ASN A 2 -20.25 3.51 -1.47
C ASN A 2 -19.22 3.29 -0.35
N SER A 3 -19.46 2.35 0.57
CA SER A 3 -18.59 2.06 1.72
C SER A 3 -17.16 1.71 1.29
N ALA A 4 -16.98 1.03 0.15
CA ALA A 4 -15.66 0.71 -0.40
C ALA A 4 -14.87 1.99 -0.75
N LEU A 5 -15.52 2.95 -1.41
CA LEU A 5 -14.90 4.24 -1.75
C LEU A 5 -14.52 5.04 -0.51
N ILE A 6 -15.32 4.99 0.56
CA ILE A 6 -14.99 5.66 1.82
C ILE A 6 -13.74 5.04 2.44
N ILE A 7 -13.65 3.71 2.45
CA ILE A 7 -12.50 3.00 3.03
C ILE A 7 -11.23 3.29 2.23
N ILE A 8 -11.26 3.16 0.90
CA ILE A 8 -10.11 3.46 0.06
C ILE A 8 -9.67 4.92 0.20
N ARG A 9 -10.59 5.88 0.21
CA ARG A 9 -10.25 7.29 0.45
C ARG A 9 -9.55 7.47 1.79
N ARG A 10 -10.02 6.83 2.85
CA ARG A 10 -9.38 6.90 4.17
C ARG A 10 -7.98 6.29 4.17
N ILE A 11 -7.79 5.13 3.52
CA ILE A 11 -6.47 4.49 3.40
C ILE A 11 -5.50 5.43 2.67
N LEU A 12 -5.89 5.95 1.49
CA LEU A 12 -5.03 6.81 0.68
C LEU A 12 -4.70 8.13 1.39
N GLN A 13 -5.70 8.78 2.01
CA GLN A 13 -5.50 10.03 2.75
C GLN A 13 -4.59 9.86 3.96
N ASN A 14 -4.52 8.66 4.54
CA ASN A 14 -3.73 8.39 5.74
C ASN A 14 -2.54 7.48 5.48
N PHE A 15 -2.17 7.22 4.22
CA PHE A 15 -1.07 6.31 3.89
C PHE A 15 0.26 6.73 4.54
N TYR A 16 0.50 8.04 4.64
CA TYR A 16 1.66 8.60 5.34
C TYR A 16 1.79 8.11 6.79
N LYS A 17 0.68 7.76 7.47
CA LYS A 17 0.74 7.21 8.83
C LYS A 17 1.38 5.84 8.89
N HIS A 18 1.25 5.03 7.85
CA HIS A 18 2.01 3.78 7.81
C HIS A 18 3.51 4.06 7.76
N ILE A 19 3.94 5.00 6.91
CA ILE A 19 5.36 5.39 6.83
C ILE A 19 5.84 5.94 8.18
N GLN A 20 5.05 6.81 8.82
CA GLN A 20 5.37 7.38 10.11
C GLN A 20 5.52 6.29 11.20
N VAL A 21 4.49 5.48 11.42
CA VAL A 21 4.44 4.53 12.54
C VAL A 21 5.39 3.35 12.31
N MET A 22 5.47 2.82 11.09
CA MET A 22 6.29 1.65 10.81
C MET A 22 7.77 1.99 10.68
N TYR A 23 8.13 3.16 10.11
CA TYR A 23 9.51 3.46 9.75
C TYR A 23 10.12 4.68 10.45
N GLN A 24 9.34 5.59 11.04
CA GLN A 24 9.88 6.83 11.65
C GLN A 24 9.83 6.81 13.18
N GLU A 25 8.74 6.31 13.76
CA GLU A 25 8.55 6.21 15.21
C GLU A 25 9.49 5.18 15.88
N GLU A 26 9.55 5.23 17.21
CA GLU A 26 10.33 4.28 18.01
C GLU A 26 9.66 2.91 18.03
N VAL A 27 10.46 1.86 17.87
CA VAL A 27 9.99 0.49 18.05
C VAL A 27 9.76 0.19 19.53
N HIS A 28 8.82 -0.70 19.81
CA HIS A 28 8.56 -1.16 21.17
C HIS A 28 9.81 -1.85 21.76
N GLY A 29 10.23 -1.48 22.98
CA GLY A 29 11.48 -1.97 23.60
C GLY A 29 11.57 -3.49 23.72
N ASN A 30 10.45 -4.15 24.04
CA ASN A 30 10.35 -5.62 24.13
C ASN A 30 10.10 -6.31 22.77
N GLY A 31 9.96 -5.56 21.68
CA GLY A 31 9.77 -6.11 20.34
C GLY A 31 11.07 -6.71 19.78
N THR A 32 10.94 -7.68 18.88
CA THR A 32 12.11 -8.27 18.19
C THR A 32 12.54 -7.46 16.97
N ILE A 33 11.61 -6.77 16.31
CA ILE A 33 11.91 -5.80 15.24
C ILE A 33 12.60 -4.59 15.87
N LYS A 34 13.83 -4.32 15.43
CA LYS A 34 14.62 -3.17 15.88
C LYS A 34 14.59 -2.08 14.83
N LYS A 35 14.83 -0.83 15.27
CA LYS A 35 14.89 0.33 14.39
C LYS A 35 15.85 0.12 13.20
N LYS A 36 17.02 -0.45 13.45
CA LYS A 36 18.01 -0.81 12.41
C LYS A 36 17.44 -1.75 11.33
N ASP A 37 16.51 -2.63 11.68
CA ASP A 37 15.95 -3.61 10.74
C ASP A 37 14.97 -2.90 9.79
N LEU A 38 14.26 -1.90 10.31
CA LEU A 38 13.36 -1.04 9.55
C LEU A 38 14.12 -0.04 8.68
N ASP A 39 15.19 0.54 9.21
CA ASP A 39 16.06 1.47 8.48
C ASP A 39 16.81 0.78 7.33
N ALA A 40 16.95 -0.55 7.37
CA ALA A 40 17.48 -1.32 6.24
C ALA A 40 16.50 -1.41 5.06
N ILE A 41 15.21 -1.12 5.28
CA ILE A 41 14.18 -1.09 4.22
C ILE A 41 14.20 0.31 3.59
N GLN A 42 14.97 0.45 2.52
CA GLN A 42 15.08 1.70 1.76
C GLN A 42 14.10 1.69 0.59
N LEU A 43 13.34 2.78 0.42
CA LEU A 43 12.46 2.97 -0.75
C LEU A 43 13.33 3.42 -1.93
N GLY A 44 13.42 2.59 -2.97
CA GLY A 44 14.21 2.88 -4.16
C GLY A 44 13.41 3.55 -5.27
N ASN A 45 12.12 3.20 -5.43
CA ASN A 45 11.26 3.76 -6.46
C ASN A 45 9.77 3.69 -6.09
N GLU A 46 8.90 4.09 -7.03
CA GLU A 46 7.45 4.10 -6.85
C GLU A 46 6.82 2.71 -6.63
N TYR A 47 7.43 1.64 -7.16
CA TYR A 47 6.93 0.28 -7.00
C TYR A 47 7.08 -0.22 -5.56
N ASP A 48 8.06 0.28 -4.80
CA ASP A 48 8.19 -0.03 -3.38
C ASP A 48 7.03 0.60 -2.59
N VAL A 49 6.67 1.84 -2.92
CA VAL A 49 5.51 2.53 -2.34
C VAL A 49 4.21 1.82 -2.71
N GLN A 50 4.07 1.42 -3.98
CA GLN A 50 2.95 0.64 -4.47
C GLN A 50 2.84 -0.71 -3.74
N ARG A 51 3.96 -1.39 -3.47
CA ARG A 51 4.00 -2.66 -2.73
C ARG A 51 3.49 -2.50 -1.30
N ILE A 52 3.90 -1.44 -0.60
CA ILE A 52 3.42 -1.14 0.75
C ILE A 52 1.93 -0.82 0.72
N LEU A 53 1.49 0.09 -0.15
CA LEU A 53 0.08 0.46 -0.28
C LEU A 53 -0.80 -0.75 -0.63
N TYR A 54 -0.36 -1.59 -1.55
CA TYR A 54 -1.06 -2.81 -1.94
C TYR A 54 -1.24 -3.77 -0.75
N SER A 55 -0.21 -3.92 0.08
CA SER A 55 -0.30 -4.78 1.28
C SER A 55 -1.39 -4.33 2.25
N LEU A 56 -1.60 -3.02 2.37
CA LEU A 56 -2.65 -2.43 3.22
C LEU A 56 -4.04 -2.57 2.59
N ILE A 57 -4.14 -2.30 1.28
CA ILE A 57 -5.40 -2.42 0.54
C ILE A 57 -5.90 -3.88 0.58
N ARG A 58 -5.01 -4.85 0.36
CA ARG A 58 -5.39 -6.27 0.23
C ARG A 58 -5.93 -6.88 1.53
N LEU A 59 -5.62 -6.30 2.69
CA LEU A 59 -6.23 -6.71 3.96
C LEU A 59 -7.75 -6.45 3.98
N ILE A 60 -8.21 -5.44 3.26
CA ILE A 60 -9.63 -5.06 3.19
C ILE A 60 -10.29 -5.55 1.90
N PHE A 61 -9.55 -5.58 0.79
CA PHE A 61 -10.00 -6.01 -0.53
C PHE A 61 -9.16 -7.21 -0.99
N PRO A 62 -9.46 -8.45 -0.54
CA PRO A 62 -8.58 -9.60 -0.70
C PRO A 62 -8.30 -10.00 -2.16
N THR A 63 -9.22 -9.64 -3.04
CA THR A 63 -9.22 -9.90 -4.48
C THR A 63 -8.42 -8.87 -5.27
N ALA A 64 -7.95 -7.78 -4.64
CA ALA A 64 -7.18 -6.73 -5.28
C ALA A 64 -5.91 -7.27 -5.94
N ARG A 65 -5.56 -6.74 -7.11
CA ARG A 65 -4.44 -7.19 -7.94
C ARG A 65 -3.54 -6.02 -8.29
N VAL A 66 -2.26 -6.31 -8.50
CA VAL A 66 -1.28 -5.34 -9.03
C VAL A 66 -1.09 -5.54 -10.52
N GLU A 67 -0.70 -4.48 -11.23
CA GLU A 67 -0.23 -4.52 -12.62
C GLU A 67 -1.23 -5.20 -13.58
N VAL A 68 -2.50 -4.80 -13.51
CA VAL A 68 -3.54 -5.37 -14.38
C VAL A 68 -3.63 -4.59 -15.68
N SER A 69 -3.45 -5.26 -16.80
CA SER A 69 -3.81 -4.77 -18.14
C SER A 69 -5.24 -5.16 -18.48
N ASP A 70 -6.05 -4.20 -18.91
CA ASP A 70 -7.40 -4.42 -19.41
C ASP A 70 -7.47 -4.00 -20.89
N ASP A 71 -7.81 -4.94 -21.77
CA ASP A 71 -7.93 -4.71 -23.21
C ASP A 71 -9.32 -4.12 -23.51
N ALA A 72 -9.46 -2.81 -23.28
CA ALA A 72 -10.67 -2.09 -23.62
C ALA A 72 -10.71 -1.76 -25.12
N SER A 73 -10.78 -2.80 -25.97
CA SER A 73 -11.07 -2.88 -27.44
C SER A 73 -10.37 -1.92 -28.42
N TYR A 74 -10.00 -0.71 -28.00
CA TYR A 74 -9.31 0.33 -28.75
C TYR A 74 -8.01 0.81 -28.06
N LYS A 75 -7.83 0.61 -26.74
CA LYS A 75 -6.57 0.86 -26.01
C LYS A 75 -6.44 -0.03 -24.76
N ALA A 76 -5.23 -0.53 -24.51
CA ALA A 76 -4.90 -1.21 -23.26
C ALA A 76 -4.82 -0.19 -22.10
N ILE A 77 -5.64 -0.36 -21.07
CA ILE A 77 -5.57 0.43 -19.83
C ILE A 77 -4.75 -0.36 -18.83
N ARG A 78 -3.74 0.29 -18.24
CA ARG A 78 -2.92 -0.30 -17.17
C ARG A 78 -3.35 0.28 -15.84
N TYR A 79 -3.65 -0.60 -14.89
CA TYR A 79 -3.93 -0.25 -13.51
C TYR A 79 -2.79 -0.74 -12.62
N ASP A 80 -2.21 0.17 -11.82
CA ASP A 80 -1.17 -0.20 -10.86
C ASP A 80 -1.74 -1.09 -9.76
N ILE A 81 -2.95 -0.75 -9.28
CA ILE A 81 -3.72 -1.55 -8.33
C ILE A 81 -5.18 -1.58 -8.80
N LYS A 82 -5.68 -2.77 -9.15
CA LYS A 82 -7.10 -3.02 -9.46
C LYS A 82 -7.80 -3.53 -8.21
N ILE A 83 -8.82 -2.80 -7.79
CA ILE A 83 -9.68 -3.07 -6.63
C ILE A 83 -11.07 -3.42 -7.18
N ASP A 84 -11.78 -4.34 -6.53
CA ASP A 84 -13.10 -4.82 -6.94
C ASP A 84 -14.25 -3.84 -6.64
#